data_AF-B9D0X4-F1
#
_entry.id   AF-B9D0X4-F1
#
_cell.length_a   1.000
_cell.length_b   1.000
_cell.length_c   1.000
_cell.angle_alpha   90.00
_cell.angle_beta   90.00
_cell.angle_gamma   90.00
#
_symmetry.space_group_name_H-M   'P 1'
#
loop_
_entity.id
_entity.type
_entity.pdbx_description
1 polymer ?
#
loop_
_entity_poly.entity_id
_entity_poly.type
_entity_poly.pdbx_seq_one_letter_code
_entity_poly.pdbx_strand_id
1 'polypeptide(L)'
;MTQEELDALMAGDFEDEEIGEEKTEEKAPPAEESVKKSNSVSGEQTMSYEGAEMRVSPNMPWPPPPPTDDHKMVHQLDDVTKDSEEKATQMFDKLDAINNFLMDAESGLGDIAGGIEANIEIFTKLHKKFPNIATFSEALKKNSELKNAAETTLDNVRMAEDEIMMAMDMMQYQDIHRQKIERVINVMRALSKYMSSLFEGKIDDEKRVSSAVHIAGDTHTENLVSNDDIEALIESLGKK
;
A
#
# COMPACT_ATOMS: atom_id res chain seq x y z
N MET A 1 -21.27 20.69 -11.26
CA MET A 1 -20.65 20.00 -12.40
C MET A 1 -21.65 19.02 -12.93
N THR A 2 -22.12 19.25 -14.15
CA THR A 2 -23.07 18.35 -14.84
C THR A 2 -22.30 17.26 -15.56
N GLN A 3 -22.93 16.11 -15.81
CA GLN A 3 -22.31 14.93 -16.42
C GLN A 3 -21.68 15.23 -17.81
N GLU A 4 -22.20 16.25 -18.49
CA GLU A 4 -21.75 16.74 -19.79
C GLU A 4 -20.35 17.42 -19.73
N GLU A 5 -19.99 18.03 -18.60
CA GLU A 5 -18.66 18.63 -18.39
C GLU A 5 -17.59 17.55 -18.12
N LEU A 6 -17.99 16.38 -17.61
CA LEU A 6 -17.09 15.24 -17.35
C LEU A 6 -16.81 14.44 -18.63
N ASP A 7 -17.79 14.28 -19.52
CA ASP A 7 -17.60 13.60 -20.80
C ASP A 7 -16.75 14.42 -21.78
N ALA A 8 -16.86 15.75 -21.77
CA ALA A 8 -16.00 16.63 -22.56
C ALA A 8 -14.51 16.54 -22.13
N LEU A 9 -14.25 16.21 -20.87
CA LEU A 9 -12.90 16.06 -20.32
C LEU A 9 -12.32 14.66 -20.55
N MET A 10 -13.18 13.66 -20.82
CA MET A 10 -12.79 12.28 -21.18
C MET A 10 -12.59 12.09 -22.69
N ALA A 11 -13.19 12.94 -23.52
CA ALA A 11 -13.14 12.80 -24.99
C ALA A 11 -11.89 13.38 -25.68
N GLY A 12 -10.88 13.84 -24.92
CA GLY A 12 -9.49 13.97 -25.34
C GLY A 12 -9.25 14.52 -26.75
N ASP A 13 -9.48 15.82 -26.95
CA ASP A 13 -8.92 16.56 -28.09
C ASP A 13 -7.57 17.18 -27.66
N PHE A 14 -6.53 16.35 -27.71
CA PHE A 14 -5.15 16.83 -27.81
C PHE A 14 -4.64 16.32 -29.16
N GLU A 15 -4.72 17.20 -30.16
CA GLU A 15 -4.11 16.99 -31.47
C GLU A 15 -2.61 16.65 -31.31
N ASP A 16 -2.22 15.60 -32.03
CA ASP A 16 -0.85 15.15 -32.26
C ASP A 16 0.06 16.30 -32.73
N GLU A 17 1.19 16.50 -32.05
CA GLU A 17 2.43 16.90 -32.70
C GLU A 17 3.43 15.75 -32.60
N GLU A 18 3.58 15.03 -33.72
CA GLU A 18 4.64 14.07 -33.99
C GLU A 18 6.03 14.68 -33.76
N ILE A 19 6.88 14.05 -32.94
CA ILE A 19 8.32 14.02 -33.21
C ILE A 19 8.91 12.64 -32.84
N GLY A 20 9.13 11.83 -33.88
CA GLY A 20 10.41 11.15 -34.12
C GLY A 20 10.71 9.86 -33.34
N GLU A 21 10.48 8.72 -34.01
CA GLU A 21 11.13 7.43 -33.73
C GLU A 21 12.66 7.55 -33.78
N GLU A 22 13.38 6.91 -32.84
CA GLU A 22 14.66 6.27 -33.16
C GLU A 22 15.00 5.09 -32.22
N LYS A 23 14.78 3.89 -32.77
CA LYS A 23 15.50 2.61 -32.67
C LYS A 23 16.13 2.15 -31.35
N THR A 24 15.58 1.02 -30.90
CA THR A 24 16.19 -0.05 -30.10
C THR A 24 17.53 -0.53 -30.65
N GLU A 25 18.53 -0.68 -29.78
CA GLU A 25 19.52 -1.76 -29.89
C GLU A 25 19.88 -2.31 -28.50
N GLU A 26 19.83 -3.63 -28.43
CA GLU A 26 19.93 -4.51 -27.28
C GLU A 26 21.39 -4.91 -27.04
N LYS A 27 21.87 -4.85 -25.79
CA LYS A 27 22.94 -5.74 -25.31
C LYS A 27 23.13 -5.72 -23.79
N ALA A 28 23.01 -6.90 -23.20
CA ALA A 28 23.63 -7.34 -21.95
C ALA A 28 24.25 -8.74 -22.22
N PRO A 29 25.04 -9.36 -21.33
CA PRO A 29 25.81 -8.89 -20.16
C PRO A 29 27.32 -9.29 -20.30
N PRO A 30 28.21 -9.18 -19.29
CA PRO A 30 28.30 -10.25 -18.30
C PRO A 30 28.61 -9.81 -16.86
N ALA A 31 28.29 -10.75 -15.95
CA ALA A 31 28.69 -10.81 -14.56
C ALA A 31 30.09 -11.40 -14.38
N GLU A 32 30.74 -11.10 -13.25
CA GLU A 32 31.47 -11.98 -12.31
C GLU A 32 32.38 -11.09 -11.44
N GLU A 33 32.06 -10.89 -10.16
CA GLU A 33 32.30 -11.75 -8.99
C GLU A 33 33.60 -11.40 -8.25
N SER A 34 33.50 -11.41 -6.92
CA SER A 34 34.53 -11.54 -5.89
C SER A 34 34.69 -10.32 -4.96
N VAL A 35 34.77 -10.42 -3.62
CA VAL A 35 34.77 -11.55 -2.69
C VAL A 35 34.73 -10.99 -1.23
N LYS A 36 34.05 -11.73 -0.34
CA LYS A 36 34.24 -11.90 1.13
C LYS A 36 34.11 -10.73 2.14
N LYS A 37 33.02 -10.83 2.92
CA LYS A 37 32.94 -11.35 4.32
C LYS A 37 33.94 -10.78 5.36
N SER A 38 33.42 -10.07 6.37
CA SER A 38 33.68 -10.41 7.77
C SER A 38 32.73 -9.73 8.76
N ASN A 39 32.36 -10.53 9.74
CA ASN A 39 31.48 -10.38 10.89
C ASN A 39 32.00 -9.36 11.93
N SER A 40 31.11 -8.55 12.54
CA SER A 40 31.23 -8.20 13.97
C SER A 40 29.94 -7.57 14.50
N VAL A 41 29.29 -8.30 15.41
CA VAL A 41 28.19 -7.86 16.27
C VAL A 41 28.73 -6.86 17.30
N SER A 42 28.07 -5.72 17.50
CA SER A 42 27.72 -5.20 18.84
C SER A 42 26.95 -3.88 18.75
N GLY A 43 25.86 -3.78 19.51
CA GLY A 43 25.26 -2.51 19.88
C GLY A 43 23.77 -2.45 19.58
N GLU A 44 22.96 -3.00 20.46
CA GLU A 44 21.56 -2.59 20.59
C GLU A 44 21.48 -1.07 20.66
N GLN A 45 20.83 -0.45 19.69
CA GLN A 45 20.24 0.86 19.88
C GLN A 45 18.79 0.77 19.45
N THR A 46 17.94 0.59 20.44
CA THR A 46 16.49 0.71 20.36
C THR A 46 16.16 2.07 19.73
N MET A 47 15.78 2.08 18.45
CA MET A 47 15.22 3.26 17.80
C MET A 47 13.79 3.45 18.31
N SER A 48 13.59 4.40 19.22
CA SER A 48 12.25 4.86 19.58
C SER A 48 11.73 5.75 18.45
N TYR A 49 10.64 5.33 17.82
CA TYR A 49 9.93 6.12 16.82
C TYR A 49 9.10 7.17 17.55
N GLU A 50 9.71 8.32 17.82
CA GLU A 50 8.97 9.51 18.20
C GLU A 50 9.11 10.51 17.07
N GLY A 51 7.97 10.99 16.55
CA GLY A 51 7.82 11.71 15.29
C GLY A 51 8.63 13.00 15.22
N ALA A 52 9.91 12.86 14.92
CA ALA A 52 10.83 13.96 14.78
C ALA A 52 10.69 14.54 13.37
N GLU A 53 10.07 15.71 13.30
CA GLU A 53 10.48 16.76 12.37
C GLU A 53 12.00 16.66 12.15
N MET A 54 12.47 16.55 10.91
CA MET A 54 13.90 16.60 10.58
C MET A 54 14.46 17.98 10.98
N ARG A 55 14.72 18.17 12.28
CA ARG A 55 15.48 19.29 12.78
C ARG A 55 16.93 18.92 12.58
N VAL A 56 17.50 19.48 11.51
CA VAL A 56 18.93 19.41 11.24
C VAL A 56 19.64 19.92 12.49
N SER A 57 20.22 19.00 13.25
CA SER A 57 21.01 19.37 14.42
C SER A 57 22.24 20.15 13.92
N PRO A 58 22.62 21.28 14.52
CA PRO A 58 23.72 22.13 14.04
C PRO A 58 25.08 21.43 13.95
N ASN A 59 25.19 20.23 14.54
CA ASN A 59 26.40 19.42 14.59
C ASN A 59 26.43 18.27 13.57
N MET A 60 25.45 18.19 12.65
CA MET A 60 25.42 17.19 11.59
C MET A 60 26.31 17.64 10.41
N PRO A 61 27.20 16.79 9.87
CA PRO A 61 28.01 17.11 8.70
C PRO A 61 27.12 17.46 7.50
N TRP A 62 27.42 18.57 6.83
CA TRP A 62 26.79 18.98 5.59
C TRP A 62 27.61 18.50 4.39
N PRO A 63 26.99 18.01 3.30
CA PRO A 63 25.55 17.84 3.08
C PRO A 63 24.96 16.65 3.84
N PRO A 64 23.65 16.69 4.17
CA PRO A 64 22.97 15.53 4.75
C PRO A 64 23.12 14.33 3.82
N PRO A 65 23.22 13.11 4.37
CA PRO A 65 23.31 11.91 3.55
C PRO A 65 22.08 11.82 2.62
N PRO A 66 22.26 11.33 1.38
CA PRO A 66 21.15 11.17 0.45
C PRO A 66 20.05 10.31 1.09
N PRO A 67 18.76 10.60 0.83
CA PRO A 67 17.66 9.81 1.38
C PRO A 67 17.84 8.33 0.99
N THR A 68 17.83 7.44 1.98
CA THR A 68 17.77 5.99 1.72
C THR A 68 16.45 5.63 1.06
N ASP A 69 16.38 4.50 0.36
CA ASP A 69 15.17 4.08 -0.38
C ASP A 69 13.93 4.04 0.53
N ASP A 70 14.10 3.66 1.80
CA ASP A 70 13.06 3.67 2.83
C ASP A 70 12.50 5.06 3.14
N HIS A 71 13.22 6.15 2.84
CA HIS A 71 12.78 7.54 3.05
C HIS A 71 12.30 8.19 1.75
N LYS A 72 12.28 7.47 0.63
CA LYS A 72 11.73 7.97 -0.62
C LYS A 72 10.22 7.75 -0.61
N MET A 73 9.47 8.83 -0.42
CA MET A 73 8.00 8.79 -0.37
C MET A 73 7.36 8.12 -1.60
N VAL A 74 7.98 8.22 -2.79
CA VAL A 74 7.49 7.55 -4.00
C VAL A 74 7.58 6.03 -3.89
N HIS A 75 8.69 5.49 -3.38
CA HIS A 75 8.85 4.04 -3.16
C HIS A 75 7.90 3.53 -2.08
N GLN A 76 7.73 4.28 -0.98
CA GLN A 76 6.76 3.93 0.05
C GLN A 76 5.33 3.85 -0.50
N LEU A 77 4.94 4.77 -1.39
CA LEU A 77 3.62 4.75 -2.01
C LEU A 77 3.46 3.59 -3.00
N ASP A 78 4.50 3.24 -3.77
CA ASP A 78 4.51 2.05 -4.62
C ASP A 78 4.36 0.77 -3.78
N ASP A 79 5.12 0.66 -2.68
CA ASP A 79 5.06 -0.51 -1.77
C ASP A 79 3.71 -0.65 -1.09
N VAL A 80 3.13 0.45 -0.61
CA VAL A 80 1.77 0.47 -0.04
C VAL A 80 0.74 0.06 -1.08
N THR A 81 0.91 0.46 -2.33
CA THR A 81 -0.01 0.08 -3.41
C THR A 81 0.05 -1.43 -3.67
N LYS A 82 1.26 -1.99 -3.76
CA LYS A 82 1.46 -3.41 -4.00
C LYS A 82 0.98 -4.29 -2.85
N ASP A 83 1.33 -3.97 -1.61
CA ASP A 83 0.87 -4.72 -0.43
C ASP A 83 -0.66 -4.62 -0.29
N SER A 84 -1.24 -3.44 -0.59
CA SER A 84 -2.69 -3.27 -0.60
C SER A 84 -3.37 -4.18 -1.63
N GLU A 85 -2.84 -4.31 -2.85
CA GLU A 85 -3.38 -5.20 -3.89
C GLU A 85 -3.30 -6.70 -3.49
N GLU A 86 -2.15 -7.14 -2.94
CA GLU A 86 -1.97 -8.51 -2.47
C GLU A 86 -2.94 -8.82 -1.33
N LYS A 87 -3.12 -7.89 -0.39
CA LYS A 87 -4.07 -8.02 0.71
C LYS A 87 -5.53 -7.95 0.25
N ALA A 88 -5.82 -7.16 -0.78
CA ALA A 88 -7.12 -7.15 -1.44
C ALA A 88 -7.44 -8.54 -1.97
N THR A 89 -6.54 -9.11 -2.75
CA THR A 89 -6.78 -10.41 -3.37
C THR A 89 -7.04 -11.48 -2.31
N GLN A 90 -6.24 -11.48 -1.23
CA GLN A 90 -6.44 -12.37 -0.09
C GLN A 90 -7.80 -12.17 0.59
N MET A 91 -8.25 -10.92 0.80
CA MET A 91 -9.54 -10.66 1.44
C MET A 91 -10.71 -11.08 0.54
N PHE A 92 -10.61 -10.91 -0.79
CA PHE A 92 -11.61 -11.42 -1.74
C PHE A 92 -11.73 -12.94 -1.67
N ASP A 93 -10.60 -13.65 -1.72
CA ASP A 93 -10.58 -15.11 -1.61
C ASP A 93 -11.21 -15.58 -0.28
N LYS A 94 -11.00 -14.83 0.81
CA LYS A 94 -11.62 -15.13 2.11
C LYS A 94 -13.11 -14.87 2.11
N LEU A 95 -13.58 -13.75 1.54
CA LEU A 95 -15.00 -13.45 1.42
C LEU A 95 -15.71 -14.50 0.58
N ASP A 96 -15.12 -14.93 -0.54
CA ASP A 96 -15.67 -15.99 -1.38
C ASP A 96 -15.72 -17.33 -0.65
N ALA A 97 -14.66 -17.69 0.09
CA ALA A 97 -14.68 -18.89 0.93
C ALA A 97 -15.79 -18.84 2.00
N ILE A 98 -15.98 -17.70 2.67
CA ILE A 98 -17.05 -17.54 3.66
C ILE A 98 -18.42 -17.63 2.99
N ASN A 99 -18.61 -17.02 1.81
CA ASN A 99 -19.87 -17.10 1.08
C ASN A 99 -20.25 -18.56 0.76
N ASN A 100 -19.30 -19.36 0.26
CA ASN A 100 -19.52 -20.79 0.03
C ASN A 100 -19.90 -21.54 1.33
N PHE A 101 -19.25 -21.24 2.46
CA PHE A 101 -19.62 -21.83 3.75
C PHE A 101 -21.02 -21.42 4.21
N LEU A 102 -21.45 -20.19 3.92
CA LEU A 102 -22.80 -19.73 4.25
C LEU A 102 -23.85 -20.42 3.38
N MET A 103 -23.61 -20.58 2.07
CA MET A 103 -24.52 -21.33 1.19
C MET A 103 -24.69 -22.79 1.64
N ASP A 104 -23.59 -23.44 2.02
CA ASP A 104 -23.63 -24.80 2.58
C ASP A 104 -24.41 -24.83 3.91
N ALA A 105 -24.22 -23.81 4.76
CA ALA A 105 -24.95 -23.68 6.02
C ALA A 105 -26.45 -23.41 5.79
N GLU A 106 -26.82 -22.59 4.80
CA GLU A 106 -28.20 -22.31 4.41
C GLU A 106 -28.88 -23.60 3.96
N SER A 107 -28.26 -24.35 3.04
CA SER A 107 -28.78 -25.63 2.56
C SER A 107 -28.93 -26.63 3.71
N GLY A 108 -27.91 -26.76 4.57
CA GLY A 108 -27.94 -27.66 5.72
C GLY A 108 -29.03 -27.30 6.73
N LEU A 109 -29.24 -26.01 7.00
CA LEU A 109 -30.33 -25.55 7.85
C LEU A 109 -31.71 -25.78 7.21
N GLY A 110 -31.82 -25.61 5.89
CA GLY A 110 -33.04 -25.93 5.13
C GLY A 110 -33.44 -27.39 5.28
N ASP A 111 -32.49 -28.32 5.15
CA ASP A 111 -32.72 -29.75 5.37
C ASP A 111 -33.13 -30.06 6.81
N ILE A 112 -32.48 -29.44 7.80
CA ILE A 112 -32.84 -29.58 9.22
C ILE A 112 -34.27 -29.07 9.46
N ALA A 113 -34.63 -27.91 8.93
CA ALA A 113 -35.96 -27.34 9.04
C ALA A 113 -37.02 -28.27 8.42
N GLY A 114 -36.74 -28.82 7.23
CA GLY A 114 -37.60 -29.81 6.58
C GLY A 114 -37.76 -31.11 7.40
N GLY A 115 -36.67 -31.60 8.02
CA GLY A 115 -36.72 -32.74 8.94
C GLY A 115 -37.56 -32.46 10.19
N ILE A 116 -37.47 -31.26 10.75
CA ILE A 116 -38.29 -30.83 11.88
C ILE A 116 -39.78 -30.72 11.47
N GLU A 117 -40.08 -30.22 10.28
CA GLU A 117 -41.45 -30.17 9.74
C GLU A 117 -42.07 -31.57 9.66
N ALA A 118 -41.34 -32.53 9.11
CA ALA A 118 -41.78 -33.94 9.07
C ALA A 118 -42.02 -34.52 10.47
N ASN A 119 -41.15 -34.20 11.44
CA ASN A 119 -41.34 -34.60 12.83
C ASN A 119 -42.60 -33.98 13.43
N ILE A 120 -42.87 -32.69 13.19
CA ILE A 120 -44.09 -32.00 13.65
C ILE A 120 -45.33 -32.70 13.08
N GLU A 121 -45.34 -33.09 11.80
CA GLU A 121 -46.45 -33.83 11.22
C GLU A 121 -46.68 -35.18 11.90
N ILE A 122 -45.61 -35.94 12.16
CA ILE A 122 -45.67 -37.25 12.82
C ILE A 122 -46.22 -37.09 14.23
N PHE A 123 -45.68 -36.16 15.03
CA PHE A 123 -46.16 -35.91 16.38
C PHE A 123 -47.59 -35.38 16.41
N THR A 124 -48.01 -34.61 15.40
CA THR A 124 -49.40 -34.18 15.25
C THR A 124 -50.34 -35.37 15.02
N LYS A 125 -49.95 -36.31 14.16
CA LYS A 125 -50.72 -37.55 13.91
C LYS A 125 -50.75 -38.44 15.16
N LEU A 126 -49.63 -38.60 15.85
CA LEU A 126 -49.52 -39.40 17.08
C LEU A 126 -50.34 -38.80 18.24
N HIS A 127 -50.26 -37.49 18.46
CA HIS A 127 -51.02 -36.81 19.50
C HIS A 127 -52.54 -36.93 19.27
N LYS A 128 -52.99 -36.86 18.00
CA LYS A 128 -54.40 -37.10 17.63
C LYS A 128 -54.85 -38.54 17.90
N LYS A 129 -53.99 -39.53 17.64
CA LYS A 129 -54.30 -40.96 17.84
C LYS A 129 -54.21 -41.39 19.31
N PHE A 130 -53.32 -40.77 20.08
CA PHE A 130 -53.06 -41.10 21.48
C PHE A 130 -53.11 -39.84 22.36
N PRO A 131 -54.31 -39.26 22.60
CA PRO A 131 -54.45 -37.99 23.31
C PRO A 131 -54.02 -38.05 24.79
N ASN A 132 -54.01 -39.24 25.39
CA ASN A 132 -53.66 -39.43 26.80
C ASN A 132 -52.16 -39.54 27.06
N ILE A 133 -51.31 -39.45 26.02
CA ILE A 133 -49.85 -39.53 26.15
C ILE A 133 -49.28 -38.11 26.12
N ALA A 134 -48.89 -37.61 27.30
CA ALA A 134 -48.36 -36.25 27.46
C ALA A 134 -47.04 -36.02 26.70
N THR A 135 -46.20 -37.05 26.55
CA THR A 135 -44.89 -36.94 25.89
C THR A 135 -44.98 -36.53 24.42
N PHE A 136 -46.05 -36.91 23.70
CA PHE A 136 -46.25 -36.48 22.31
C PHE A 136 -46.62 -34.99 22.22
N SER A 137 -47.38 -34.47 23.18
CA SER A 137 -47.72 -33.04 23.23
C SER A 137 -46.47 -32.20 23.52
N GLU A 138 -45.64 -32.65 24.46
CA GLU A 138 -44.39 -32.00 24.82
C GLU A 138 -43.37 -32.05 23.68
N ALA A 139 -43.21 -33.22 23.03
CA ALA A 139 -42.33 -33.36 21.87
C ALA A 139 -42.79 -32.50 20.68
N LEU A 140 -44.10 -32.34 20.46
CA LEU A 140 -44.64 -31.46 19.42
C LEU A 140 -44.28 -30.00 19.70
N LYS A 141 -44.49 -29.52 20.93
CA LYS A 141 -44.10 -28.17 21.32
C LYS A 141 -42.61 -27.93 21.12
N LYS A 142 -41.77 -28.86 21.58
CA LYS A 142 -40.32 -28.76 21.44
C LYS A 142 -39.88 -28.71 19.98
N ASN A 143 -40.48 -29.53 19.09
CA ASN A 143 -40.18 -29.47 17.66
C ASN A 143 -40.64 -28.15 17.03
N SER A 144 -41.79 -27.59 17.44
CA SER A 144 -42.23 -26.27 16.98
C SER A 144 -41.27 -25.16 17.41
N GLU A 145 -40.77 -25.20 18.64
CA GLU A 145 -39.77 -24.24 19.14
C GLU A 145 -38.44 -24.38 18.38
N LEU A 146 -38.00 -25.62 18.12
CA LEU A 146 -36.81 -25.89 17.31
C LEU A 146 -36.97 -25.41 15.87
N LYS A 147 -38.16 -25.55 15.28
CA LYS A 147 -38.45 -25.04 13.94
C LYS A 147 -38.25 -23.53 13.88
N ASN A 148 -38.86 -22.80 14.81
CA ASN A 148 -38.75 -21.34 14.87
C ASN A 148 -37.28 -20.90 15.06
N ALA A 149 -36.52 -21.62 15.90
CA ALA A 149 -35.09 -21.34 16.12
C ALA A 149 -34.25 -21.61 14.86
N ALA A 150 -34.56 -22.68 14.12
CA ALA A 150 -33.91 -22.99 12.85
C ALA A 150 -34.22 -21.94 11.78
N GLU A 151 -35.48 -21.54 11.63
CA GLU A 151 -35.90 -20.48 10.70
C GLU A 151 -35.24 -19.13 11.02
N THR A 152 -35.19 -18.75 12.30
CA THR A 152 -34.50 -17.52 12.73
C THR A 152 -33.01 -17.56 12.38
N THR A 153 -32.39 -18.72 12.55
CA THR A 153 -30.96 -18.90 12.23
C THR A 153 -30.74 -18.89 10.71
N LEU A 154 -31.67 -19.43 9.93
CA LEU A 154 -31.66 -19.41 8.47
C LEU A 154 -31.73 -17.97 7.95
N ASP A 155 -32.62 -17.16 8.53
CA ASP A 155 -32.74 -15.75 8.18
C ASP A 155 -31.44 -14.98 8.52
N ASN A 156 -30.82 -15.27 9.67
CA ASN A 156 -29.52 -14.67 10.01
C ASN A 156 -28.41 -15.08 9.04
N VAL A 157 -28.39 -16.32 8.55
CA VAL A 157 -27.42 -16.79 7.54
C VAL A 157 -27.61 -16.02 6.23
N ARG A 158 -28.86 -15.88 5.77
CA ARG A 158 -29.18 -15.09 4.56
C ARG A 158 -28.78 -13.63 4.69
N MET A 159 -29.04 -13.01 5.86
CA MET A 159 -28.57 -11.66 6.12
C MET A 159 -27.03 -11.57 6.09
N ALA A 160 -26.32 -12.59 6.57
CA ALA A 160 -24.87 -12.63 6.49
C ALA A 160 -24.36 -12.78 5.04
N GLU A 161 -25.06 -13.55 4.20
CA GLU A 161 -24.76 -13.65 2.76
C GLU A 161 -24.91 -12.29 2.06
N ASP A 162 -25.99 -11.57 2.33
CA ASP A 162 -26.23 -10.22 1.79
C ASP A 162 -25.12 -9.25 2.22
N GLU A 163 -24.72 -9.26 3.50
CA GLU A 163 -23.62 -8.44 4.01
C GLU A 163 -22.27 -8.80 3.37
N ILE A 164 -22.01 -10.08 3.09
CA ILE A 164 -20.79 -10.49 2.38
C ILE A 164 -20.80 -10.00 0.93
N MET A 165 -21.94 -10.05 0.24
CA MET A 165 -22.07 -9.47 -1.10
C MET A 165 -21.81 -7.96 -1.06
N MET A 166 -22.38 -7.25 -0.10
CA MET A 166 -22.11 -5.81 0.08
C MET A 166 -20.63 -5.52 0.41
N ALA A 167 -19.98 -6.37 1.22
CA ALA A 167 -18.57 -6.24 1.53
C ALA A 167 -17.68 -6.48 0.29
N MET A 168 -18.01 -7.47 -0.55
CA MET A 168 -17.32 -7.71 -1.82
C MET A 168 -17.48 -6.52 -2.78
N ASP A 169 -18.67 -5.92 -2.85
CA ASP A 169 -18.90 -4.70 -3.65
C ASP A 169 -18.11 -3.51 -3.11
N MET A 170 -18.07 -3.31 -1.80
CA MET A 170 -17.25 -2.26 -1.18
C MET A 170 -15.77 -2.47 -1.47
N MET A 171 -15.31 -3.71 -1.50
CA MET A 171 -13.92 -4.03 -1.76
C MET A 171 -13.47 -3.69 -3.18
N GLN A 172 -14.39 -3.67 -4.14
CA GLN A 172 -14.12 -3.15 -5.49
C GLN A 172 -13.73 -1.66 -5.47
N TYR A 173 -14.18 -0.88 -4.47
CA TYR A 173 -13.75 0.52 -4.30
C TYR A 173 -12.26 0.65 -3.93
N GLN A 174 -11.59 -0.43 -3.56
CA GLN A 174 -10.15 -0.41 -3.32
C GLN A 174 -9.35 -0.07 -4.59
N ASP A 175 -9.85 -0.44 -5.78
CA ASP A 175 -9.19 -0.09 -7.04
C ASP A 175 -9.13 1.44 -7.25
N ILE A 176 -10.13 2.18 -6.75
CA ILE A 176 -10.12 3.66 -6.78
C ILE A 176 -8.98 4.22 -5.91
N HIS A 177 -8.65 3.57 -4.79
CA HIS A 177 -7.53 4.01 -3.95
C HIS A 177 -6.18 3.77 -4.63
N ARG A 178 -6.00 2.63 -5.31
CA ARG A 178 -4.83 2.38 -6.16
C ARG A 178 -4.67 3.47 -7.21
N GLN A 179 -5.72 3.76 -7.98
CA GLN A 179 -5.69 4.80 -9.02
C GLN A 179 -5.35 6.19 -8.47
N LYS A 180 -5.87 6.54 -7.28
CA LYS A 180 -5.52 7.80 -6.60
C LYS A 180 -4.04 7.86 -6.22
N ILE A 181 -3.48 6.76 -5.71
CA ILE A 181 -2.05 6.69 -5.35
C ILE A 181 -1.18 6.78 -6.61
N GLU A 182 -1.52 6.05 -7.68
CA GLU A 182 -0.82 6.12 -8.98
C GLU A 182 -0.79 7.55 -9.53
N ARG A 183 -1.91 8.26 -9.47
CA ARG A 183 -1.97 9.67 -9.88
C ARG A 183 -1.04 10.55 -9.04
N VAL A 184 -1.02 10.37 -7.71
CA VAL A 184 -0.13 11.12 -6.82
C VAL A 184 1.33 10.82 -7.12
N ILE A 185 1.69 9.55 -7.31
CA ILE A 185 3.05 9.13 -7.65
C ILE A 185 3.50 9.78 -8.96
N ASN A 186 2.65 9.78 -9.99
CA ASN A 186 2.98 10.41 -11.28
C ASN A 186 3.20 11.92 -11.15
N VAL A 187 2.36 12.61 -10.36
CA VAL A 187 2.54 14.04 -10.05
C VAL A 187 3.85 14.27 -9.29
N MET A 188 4.18 13.44 -8.29
CA MET A 188 5.41 13.56 -7.51
C MET A 188 6.66 13.33 -8.37
N ARG A 189 6.63 12.33 -9.27
CA ARG A 189 7.70 12.08 -10.24
C ARG A 189 7.87 13.26 -11.21
N ALA A 190 6.77 13.83 -11.70
CA ALA A 190 6.81 15.02 -12.56
C ALA A 190 7.37 16.25 -11.81
N LEU A 191 6.98 16.44 -10.55
CA LEU A 191 7.45 17.56 -9.72
C LEU A 191 8.96 17.44 -9.42
N SER A 192 9.46 16.23 -9.17
CA SER A 192 10.90 15.98 -9.07
C SER A 192 11.63 16.32 -10.36
N LYS A 193 11.14 15.87 -11.52
CA LYS A 193 11.72 16.19 -12.83
C LYS A 193 11.71 17.70 -13.11
N TYR A 194 10.60 18.37 -12.76
CA TYR A 194 10.48 19.82 -12.90
C TYR A 194 11.48 20.56 -12.02
N MET A 195 11.67 20.14 -10.76
CA MET A 195 12.69 20.71 -9.88
C MET A 195 14.10 20.49 -10.42
N SER A 196 14.42 19.27 -10.85
CA SER A 196 15.72 18.98 -11.49
C SER A 196 15.94 19.85 -12.73
N SER A 197 14.91 20.03 -13.57
CA SER A 197 14.96 20.88 -14.76
C SER A 197 15.08 22.38 -14.45
N LEU A 198 14.47 22.86 -13.35
CA LEU A 198 14.64 24.24 -12.89
C LEU A 198 16.07 24.53 -12.41
N PHE A 199 16.74 23.52 -11.83
CA PHE A 199 18.12 23.65 -11.37
C PHE A 199 19.16 23.35 -12.46
N GLU A 200 18.79 22.61 -13.51
CA GLU A 200 19.56 22.52 -14.75
C GLU A 200 19.55 23.88 -15.47
N GLY A 201 20.62 24.65 -15.26
CA GLY A 201 20.81 25.89 -16.01
C GLY A 201 21.17 25.59 -17.46
N LYS A 202 20.78 26.48 -18.38
CA LYS A 202 21.06 26.39 -19.83
C LYS A 202 22.55 26.42 -20.21
N ILE A 203 23.44 26.58 -19.23
CA ILE A 203 24.87 26.75 -19.41
C ILE A 203 25.55 25.52 -18.82
N ASP A 204 26.34 24.86 -19.66
CA ASP A 204 27.23 23.76 -19.31
C ASP A 204 28.13 24.15 -18.14
N ASP A 205 28.30 23.26 -17.15
CA ASP A 205 29.01 23.57 -15.89
C ASP A 205 30.45 24.04 -16.14
N GLU A 206 31.08 23.54 -17.21
CA GLU A 206 32.42 23.96 -17.66
C GLU A 206 32.49 25.42 -18.14
N LYS A 207 31.36 25.99 -18.59
CA LYS A 207 31.25 27.38 -19.05
C LYS A 207 30.71 28.32 -17.99
N ARG A 208 30.38 27.80 -16.80
CA ARG A 208 29.97 28.64 -15.68
C ARG A 208 31.16 29.39 -15.12
N VAL A 209 30.91 30.64 -14.73
CA VAL A 209 31.92 31.46 -14.07
C VAL A 209 32.33 30.75 -12.79
N SER A 210 33.63 30.49 -12.63
CA SER A 210 34.19 29.86 -11.44
C SER A 210 33.63 30.52 -10.17
N SER A 211 33.26 29.71 -9.17
CA SER A 211 32.77 30.20 -7.88
C SER A 211 33.66 31.35 -7.39
N ALA A 212 33.05 32.51 -7.12
CA ALA A 212 33.79 33.70 -6.76
C ALA A 212 34.51 33.45 -5.42
N VAL A 213 35.84 33.44 -5.47
CA VAL A 213 36.70 33.31 -4.28
C VAL A 213 36.70 34.60 -3.46
N HIS A 214 36.31 35.73 -4.07
CA HIS A 214 36.24 37.05 -3.43
C HIS A 214 34.93 37.77 -3.77
N ILE A 215 34.41 38.54 -2.81
CA ILE A 215 33.34 39.53 -3.03
C ILE A 215 33.89 40.91 -2.70
N ALA A 216 33.49 41.94 -3.44
CA ALA A 216 33.90 43.32 -3.18
C ALA A 216 33.53 43.75 -1.74
N GLY A 217 34.54 44.11 -0.95
CA GLY A 217 34.39 44.44 0.48
C GLY A 217 34.96 43.40 1.43
N ASP A 218 35.46 42.27 0.93
CA ASP A 218 36.22 41.32 1.73
C ASP A 218 37.58 41.90 2.12
N THR A 219 37.83 42.04 3.42
CA THR A 219 39.03 42.69 3.98
C THR A 219 39.96 41.70 4.67
N HIS A 220 39.57 40.43 4.79
CA HIS A 220 40.35 39.37 5.42
C HIS A 220 40.75 38.30 4.41
N THR A 221 41.73 38.65 3.56
CA THR A 221 42.25 37.76 2.51
C THR A 221 43.49 36.96 2.96
N GLU A 222 43.93 37.11 4.21
CA GLU A 222 45.17 36.53 4.74
C GLU A 222 45.07 35.03 5.11
N ASN A 223 43.87 34.43 5.08
CA ASN A 223 43.64 33.02 5.42
C ASN A 223 43.45 32.10 4.21
N LEU A 224 43.83 32.56 3.01
CA LEU A 224 43.87 31.70 1.83
C LEU A 224 45.25 31.06 1.75
N VAL A 225 45.36 29.87 2.32
CA VAL A 225 46.54 29.01 2.20
C VAL A 225 46.52 28.43 0.78
N SER A 226 47.52 28.75 -0.04
CA SER A 226 47.64 28.12 -1.37
C SER A 226 48.03 26.65 -1.23
N ASN A 227 47.79 25.81 -2.24
CA ASN A 227 48.23 24.40 -2.18
C ASN A 227 49.73 24.29 -1.91
N ASP A 228 50.52 25.22 -2.43
CA ASP A 228 51.97 25.31 -2.20
C ASP A 228 52.29 25.64 -0.72
N ASP A 229 51.50 26.50 -0.08
CA ASP A 229 51.65 26.81 1.34
C ASP A 229 51.24 25.61 2.23
N ILE A 230 50.25 24.81 1.80
CA ILE A 230 49.87 23.56 2.46
C ILE A 230 51.00 22.54 2.36
N GLU A 231 51.63 22.42 1.19
CA GLU A 231 52.73 21.48 0.93
C GLU A 231 53.99 21.87 1.72
N ALA A 232 54.30 23.17 1.80
CA ALA A 232 55.35 23.71 2.66
C ALA A 232 55.09 23.45 4.16
N LEU A 233 53.83 23.52 4.60
CA LEU A 233 53.45 23.20 5.98
C LEU A 233 53.65 21.70 6.27
N ILE A 234 53.25 20.82 5.34
CA ILE A 234 53.44 19.37 5.43
C ILE A 234 54.93 19.02 5.50
N GLU A 235 55.78 19.64 4.67
CA GLU A 235 57.23 19.46 4.73
C GLU A 235 57.83 19.95 6.06
N SER A 236 57.33 21.05 6.60
CA SER A 236 57.81 21.61 7.88
C SER A 236 57.42 20.73 9.08
N LEU A 237 56.28 20.06 9.02
CA LEU A 237 55.77 19.16 10.07
C LEU A 237 56.34 17.74 9.95
N GLY A 238 56.69 17.29 8.74
CA GLY A 238 57.32 15.98 8.49
C GLY A 238 58.80 15.89 8.85
N LYS A 239 59.45 17.01 9.21
CA LYS A 239 60.87 17.07 9.64
C LYS A 239 61.07 17.03 11.16
N LYS A 240 60.17 16.38 11.91
CA LYS A 240 60.36 16.09 13.35
C LYS A 240 60.38 14.60 13.63
#